data_AF-A0A7X3F1F2-F1
#
_entry.id   AF-A0A7X3F1F2-F1
#
_cell.length_a   1.000
_cell.length_b   1.000
_cell.length_c   1.000
_cell.angle_alpha   90.00
_cell.angle_beta   90.00
_cell.angle_gamma   90.00
#
_symmetry.space_group_name_H-M   'P 1'
#
loop_
_entity.id
_entity.type
_entity.pdbx_description
1 polymer ?
#
loop_
_entity_poly.entity_id
_entity_poly.type
_entity_poly.pdbx_seq_one_letter_code
_entity_poly.pdbx_strand_id
1 'polypeptide(L)'
;MATKAKTVSTDEAAASETTDAAVAPGAAEPAAQITFADTVYTSRSLYLAKGEDLREFKVVAKRVSVPADDAEAVTFLANHPELQRLDG
;
A
#
# COMPACT_ATOMS: atom_id res chain seq x y z
N MET A 1 -47.67 -12.22 -24.38
CA MET A 1 -47.36 -11.28 -23.28
C MET A 1 -46.26 -10.35 -23.75
N ALA A 2 -46.52 -9.05 -23.69
CA ALA A 2 -45.88 -8.01 -24.49
C ALA A 2 -44.44 -7.66 -24.06
N THR A 3 -43.61 -7.31 -25.05
CA THR A 3 -42.36 -6.56 -24.94
C THR A 3 -42.65 -5.15 -24.40
N LYS A 4 -41.86 -4.67 -23.44
CA LYS A 4 -41.88 -3.26 -23.03
C LYS A 4 -40.49 -2.63 -23.15
N ALA A 5 -40.48 -1.53 -23.89
CA ALA A 5 -39.33 -0.74 -24.29
C ALA A 5 -38.91 0.28 -23.21
N LYS A 6 -37.59 0.48 -23.14
CA LYS A 6 -36.82 1.75 -23.11
C LYS A 6 -37.37 2.95 -22.34
N THR A 7 -36.58 3.43 -21.39
CA THR A 7 -36.40 4.89 -21.14
C THR A 7 -34.97 5.16 -20.68
N VAL A 8 -34.23 5.87 -21.52
CA VAL A 8 -33.05 6.67 -21.15
C VAL A 8 -33.57 8.04 -20.75
N SER A 9 -33.08 8.61 -19.66
CA SER A 9 -33.08 10.06 -19.43
C SER A 9 -31.77 10.42 -18.73
N THR A 10 -31.00 11.22 -19.45
CA THR A 10 -29.81 11.95 -19.01
C THR A 10 -30.28 13.30 -18.46
N ASP A 11 -29.42 13.94 -17.65
CA ASP A 11 -29.42 15.35 -17.18
C ASP A 11 -29.68 15.50 -15.67
N GLU A 12 -29.01 16.32 -14.87
CA GLU A 12 -27.67 16.94 -14.78
C GLU A 12 -27.57 17.46 -13.32
N ALA A 13 -26.33 17.62 -12.84
CA ALA A 13 -25.83 18.39 -11.69
C ALA A 13 -26.81 19.05 -10.68
N ALA A 14 -26.55 18.82 -9.38
CA ALA A 14 -26.00 19.87 -8.51
C ALA A 14 -25.64 19.32 -7.12
N ALA A 15 -24.33 19.40 -6.83
CA ALA A 15 -23.69 19.59 -5.53
C ALA A 15 -24.45 19.24 -4.24
N SER A 16 -23.91 18.27 -3.51
CA SER A 16 -23.63 18.45 -2.08
C SER A 16 -22.43 17.58 -1.73
N GLU A 17 -21.26 18.08 -2.11
CA GLU A 17 -20.00 17.71 -1.47
C GLU A 17 -20.07 18.25 -0.04
N THR A 18 -20.63 17.46 0.87
CA THR A 18 -20.32 17.62 2.28
C THR A 18 -18.92 17.07 2.44
N THR A 19 -17.94 17.95 2.23
CA THR A 19 -16.59 17.82 2.77
C THR A 19 -16.70 17.64 4.27
N ASP A 20 -16.80 16.38 4.70
CA ASP A 20 -16.28 16.00 6.00
C ASP A 20 -14.76 16.07 5.85
N ALA A 21 -14.24 17.26 6.17
CA ALA A 21 -12.83 17.47 6.40
C ALA A 21 -12.46 16.63 7.62
N ALA A 22 -12.30 15.33 7.42
CA ALA A 22 -11.54 14.47 8.30
C ALA A 22 -10.14 15.05 8.30
N VAL A 23 -9.86 15.80 9.36
CA VAL A 23 -8.54 16.32 9.74
C VAL A 23 -7.55 15.17 9.60
N ALA A 24 -6.77 15.15 8.53
CA ALA A 24 -5.61 14.29 8.45
C ALA A 24 -4.66 14.73 9.58
N PRO A 25 -4.42 13.90 10.61
CA PRO A 25 -3.55 14.31 11.70
C PRO A 25 -2.12 14.32 11.17
N GLY A 26 -1.58 15.53 10.97
CA GLY A 26 -0.17 15.77 10.72
C GLY A 26 0.32 15.27 9.36
N ALA A 27 0.75 16.20 8.51
CA ALA A 27 1.82 15.87 7.59
C ALA A 27 3.06 15.57 8.44
N ALA A 28 3.17 14.33 8.94
CA ALA A 28 4.42 13.82 9.47
C ALA A 28 5.46 14.02 8.37
N GLU A 29 6.61 14.57 8.73
CA GLU A 29 7.75 14.66 7.83
C GLU A 29 7.95 13.30 7.14
N PRO A 30 8.31 13.27 5.85
CA PRO A 30 8.50 12.00 5.16
C PRO A 30 9.55 11.20 5.92
N ALA A 31 9.09 10.18 6.67
CA ALA A 31 9.98 9.30 7.41
C ALA A 31 10.98 8.72 6.43
N ALA A 32 12.27 8.72 6.82
CA ALA A 32 13.30 8.11 6.00
C ALA A 32 12.88 6.68 5.67
N GLN A 33 13.07 6.25 4.41
CA GLN A 33 12.71 4.91 3.97
C GLN A 33 13.96 4.09 3.69
N ILE A 34 13.92 2.82 4.08
CA ILE A 34 14.91 1.82 3.66
C ILE A 34 14.28 0.98 2.56
N THR A 35 14.99 0.83 1.46
CA THR A 35 14.56 -0.01 0.34
C THR A 35 15.43 -1.24 0.25
N PHE A 36 14.82 -2.39 -0.01
CA PHE A 36 15.49 -3.64 -0.31
C PHE A 36 15.20 -4.04 -1.75
N ALA A 37 16.23 -4.53 -2.45
CA ALA A 37 16.12 -5.16 -3.75
C ALA A 37 15.93 -6.67 -3.61
N ASP A 38 14.93 -7.20 -4.30
CA ASP A 38 14.69 -8.62 -4.44
C ASP A 38 15.46 -9.17 -5.65
N THR A 39 16.35 -10.11 -5.37
CA THR A 39 17.23 -10.69 -6.39
C THR A 39 16.57 -11.84 -7.15
N VAL A 40 15.46 -12.39 -6.63
CA VAL A 40 14.84 -13.62 -7.14
C VAL A 40 13.51 -13.30 -7.83
N TYR A 41 12.64 -12.52 -7.20
CA TYR A 41 11.26 -12.31 -7.65
C TYR A 41 11.00 -10.86 -8.08
N THR A 42 10.28 -10.69 -9.19
CA THR A 42 9.85 -9.35 -9.64
C THR A 42 8.74 -8.79 -8.76
N SER A 43 7.84 -9.64 -8.26
CA SER A 43 6.80 -9.26 -7.31
C SER A 43 6.45 -10.44 -6.40
N ARG A 44 6.17 -10.17 -5.13
CA ARG A 44 5.65 -11.16 -4.15
C ARG A 44 5.17 -10.48 -2.86
N SER A 45 4.47 -11.24 -2.03
CA SER A 45 4.09 -10.83 -0.68
C SER A 45 4.92 -11.59 0.35
N LEU A 46 5.51 -10.87 1.30
CA LEU A 46 6.19 -11.41 2.47
C LEU A 46 5.34 -11.13 3.70
N TYR A 47 5.28 -12.07 4.63
CA TYR A 47 4.43 -11.95 5.80
C TYR A 47 5.26 -12.11 7.07
N LEU A 48 5.23 -11.09 7.92
CA LEU A 48 5.75 -11.16 9.28
C LEU A 48 4.59 -11.45 10.23
N ALA A 49 4.69 -12.55 10.97
CA ALA A 49 3.77 -12.85 12.05
C ALA A 49 4.14 -12.03 13.30
N LYS A 50 3.15 -11.33 13.86
CA LYS A 50 3.27 -10.54 15.08
C LYS A 50 2.16 -10.95 16.04
N GLY A 51 2.39 -12.03 16.80
CA GLY A 51 1.34 -12.64 17.60
C GLY A 51 0.26 -13.24 16.70
N GLU A 52 -0.98 -12.77 16.84
CA GLU A 52 -2.13 -13.19 16.01
C GLU A 52 -2.26 -12.40 14.70
N ASP A 53 -1.53 -11.29 14.57
CA ASP A 53 -1.54 -10.46 13.37
C ASP A 53 -0.52 -10.92 12.32
N LEU A 54 -0.87 -10.73 11.05
CA LEU A 54 0.03 -10.91 9.90
C LEU A 54 0.23 -9.58 9.20
N ARG A 55 1.46 -9.10 9.20
CA ARG A 55 1.85 -7.91 8.46
C ARG A 55 2.41 -8.29 7.10
N GLU A 56 1.77 -7.79 6.04
CA GLU A 56 2.22 -7.99 4.67
C GLU A 56 3.23 -6.90 4.24
N PHE A 57 4.29 -7.33 3.57
CA PHE A 57 5.22 -6.48 2.83
C PHE A 57 5.20 -6.88 1.35
N LYS A 58 4.82 -5.95 0.48
CA LYS A 58 4.75 -6.20 -0.96
C LYS A 58 6.07 -5.83 -1.63
N VAL A 59 6.68 -6.81 -2.28
CA VAL A 59 7.72 -6.60 -3.28
C VAL A 59 7.03 -6.28 -4.60
N VAL A 60 7.36 -5.13 -5.18
CA VAL A 60 6.88 -4.69 -6.50
C VAL A 60 8.07 -4.21 -7.31
N ALA A 61 8.17 -4.67 -8.56
CA ALA A 61 9.30 -4.34 -9.44
C ALA A 61 10.66 -4.58 -8.77
N LYS A 62 10.79 -5.73 -8.10
CA LYS A 62 11.96 -6.16 -7.32
C LYS A 62 12.30 -5.25 -6.12
N ARG A 63 11.38 -4.43 -5.64
CA ARG A 63 11.64 -3.52 -4.52
C ARG A 63 10.58 -3.62 -3.45
N VAL A 64 11.02 -3.50 -2.21
CA VAL A 64 10.17 -3.30 -1.04
C VAL A 64 10.78 -2.19 -0.19
N SER A 65 9.97 -1.22 0.20
CA SER A 65 10.40 -0.07 1.00
C SER A 65 9.61 -0.02 2.29
N VAL A 66 10.30 0.25 3.40
CA VAL A 66 9.73 0.36 4.74
C VAL A 66 10.28 1.60 5.45
N PRO A 67 9.56 2.18 6.42
CA PRO A 67 10.10 3.25 7.26
C PRO A 67 11.39 2.79 7.96
N ALA A 68 12.40 3.66 8.02
CA ALA A 68 13.70 3.36 8.62
C ALA A 68 13.61 3.16 10.13
N ASP A 69 12.66 3.84 10.79
CA ASP A 69 12.39 3.73 12.21
C ASP A 69 11.64 2.44 12.60
N ASP A 70 11.16 1.69 11.61
CA ASP A 70 10.48 0.41 11.81
C ASP A 70 11.50 -0.72 11.93
N ALA A 71 12.16 -0.79 13.10
CA ALA A 71 13.22 -1.76 13.38
C ALA A 71 12.78 -3.22 13.18
N GLU A 72 11.51 -3.52 13.41
CA GLU A 72 10.94 -4.87 13.23
C GLU A 72 10.84 -5.23 11.74
N ALA A 73 10.31 -4.32 10.91
CA ALA A 73 10.28 -4.51 9.46
C ALA A 73 11.68 -4.60 8.86
N VAL A 74 12.60 -3.73 9.29
CA VAL A 74 13.98 -3.71 8.80
C VAL A 74 14.70 -5.01 9.15
N THR A 75 14.57 -5.48 10.39
CA THR A 75 15.19 -6.74 10.83
C THR A 75 14.61 -7.93 10.08
N PHE A 76 13.28 -7.96 9.92
CA PHE A 76 12.61 -9.01 9.15
C PHE A 76 13.13 -9.08 7.71
N LEU A 77 13.12 -7.96 6.98
CA LEU A 77 13.56 -7.91 5.58
C LEU A 77 15.07 -8.17 5.44
N ALA A 78 15.89 -7.70 6.38
CA ALA A 78 17.34 -7.96 6.37
C ALA A 78 17.72 -9.42 6.61
N ASN A 79 16.85 -10.21 7.26
CA ASN A 79 17.06 -11.64 7.47
C ASN A 79 16.72 -12.51 6.25
N HIS A 80 16.12 -11.94 5.21
CA HIS A 80 15.87 -12.67 3.96
C HIS A 80 17.13 -12.68 3.09
N PRO A 81 17.72 -13.86 2.78
CA PRO A 81 18.98 -13.96 2.03
C PRO A 81 18.88 -13.48 0.57
N GLU A 82 17.67 -13.38 0.07
CA GLU A 82 17.28 -12.96 -1.27
C GLU A 82 17.02 -11.46 -1.40
N LEU A 83 16.93 -10.75 -0.26
CA LEU A 83 16.76 -9.31 -0.19
C LEU A 83 18.10 -8.63 0.10
N GLN A 84 18.46 -7.66 -0.73
CA GLN A 84 19.65 -6.84 -0.55
C GLN A 84 19.24 -5.42 -0.22
N ARG A 85 19.67 -4.90 0.93
CA ARG A 85 19.44 -3.50 1.28
C ARG A 85 20.09 -2.60 0.21
N LEU A 86 19.34 -1.65 -0.30
CA LEU A 86 19.83 -0.57 -1.12
C LEU A 86 20.12 0.58 -0.17
N ASP A 87 21.39 0.83 0.14
CA ASP A 87 21.77 2.09 0.77
C ASP A 87 21.44 3.22 -0.21
N GLY A 88 20.71 4.22 0.28
CA GLY A 88 20.28 5.39 -0.48
C GLY A 88 21.38 6.43 -0.61
#